data_AF-A0A0P8Y576-F1
#
_entry.id   AF-A0A0P8Y576-F1
#
_cell.length_a   1.000
_cell.length_b   1.000
_cell.length_c   1.000
_cell.angle_alpha   90.00
_cell.angle_beta   90.00
_cell.angle_gamma   90.00
#
_symmetry.space_group_name_H-M   'P 1'
#
loop_
_entity.id
_entity.type
_entity.pdbx_description
1 polymer ?
#
loop_
_entity_poly.entity_id
_entity_poly.type
_entity_poly.pdbx_seq_one_letter_code
_entity_poly.pdbx_strand_id
1 'polypeptide(L)'
;MALKVLVGQKIMNEVVKYKPIAPKKQGSTSTPKTGPGGIEWRVLVVDKLGMRMVSACTKMHEISAEGITLVEDINKKREPLPTMDAIYLITPSDESVRALIRDFENPARPMYRYAHVFFTEGLLVGFSGHIPMLIFTSICFYTWETY
;
A
#
# COMPACT_ATOMS: atom_id res chain seq x y z
N MET A 1 -10.93 0.24 -25.18
CA MET A 1 -10.26 -1.01 -24.73
C MET A 1 -8.80 -0.77 -24.32
N ALA A 2 -8.00 0.06 -25.00
CA ALA A 2 -6.58 0.27 -24.66
C ALA A 2 -6.31 0.89 -23.28
N LEU A 3 -7.13 1.85 -22.83
CA LEU A 3 -6.90 2.56 -21.55
C LEU A 3 -6.95 1.63 -20.32
N LYS A 4 -7.88 0.67 -20.29
CA LYS A 4 -7.97 -0.32 -19.20
C LYS A 4 -6.72 -1.18 -19.09
N VAL A 5 -6.15 -1.56 -20.24
CA VAL A 5 -4.92 -2.35 -20.30
C VAL A 5 -3.74 -1.53 -19.78
N LEU A 6 -3.61 -0.28 -20.21
CA LEU A 6 -2.54 0.61 -19.74
C LEU A 6 -2.61 0.87 -18.23
N VAL A 7 -3.81 1.17 -17.72
CA VAL A 7 -4.02 1.39 -16.27
C VAL A 7 -3.74 0.11 -15.49
N GLY A 8 -4.21 -1.04 -15.96
CA GLY A 8 -3.93 -2.34 -15.34
C GLY A 8 -2.44 -2.67 -15.30
N GLN A 9 -1.74 -2.47 -16.42
CA GLN A 9 -0.28 -2.66 -16.50
C GLN A 9 0.46 -1.72 -15.55
N LYS A 10 0.04 -0.45 -15.46
CA LYS A 10 0.65 0.52 -14.53
C LYS A 10 0.48 0.10 -13.08
N ILE A 11 -0.75 -0.22 -12.65
CA ILE A 11 -1.02 -0.68 -11.28
C ILE A 11 -0.24 -1.97 -10.98
N MET A 12 -0.21 -2.91 -11.92
CA MET A 12 0.50 -4.17 -11.73
C MET A 12 2.01 -3.95 -11.55
N ASN A 13 2.62 -3.09 -12.36
CA ASN A 13 4.06 -2.85 -12.31
C ASN A 13 4.49 -1.94 -11.15
N GLU A 14 3.72 -0.89 -10.86
CA GLU A 14 4.10 0.13 -9.86
C GLU A 14 3.60 -0.19 -8.45
N VAL A 15 2.45 -0.85 -8.29
CA VAL A 15 1.82 -1.09 -6.98
C VAL A 15 1.96 -2.55 -6.56
N VAL A 16 1.58 -3.49 -7.43
CA VAL A 16 1.52 -4.92 -7.07
C VAL A 16 2.92 -5.56 -7.06
N LYS A 17 3.67 -5.33 -8.14
CA LYS A 17 5.07 -5.77 -8.29
C LYS A 17 6.05 -4.88 -7.53
N TYR A 18 5.57 -3.84 -6.85
CA TYR A 18 6.40 -3.04 -5.98
C TYR A 18 7.14 -3.96 -5.01
N LYS A 19 8.46 -3.99 -5.07
CA LYS A 19 9.27 -4.68 -4.07
C LYS A 19 9.84 -3.60 -3.17
N PRO A 20 9.43 -3.53 -1.89
CA PRO A 20 10.10 -2.62 -0.98
C PRO A 20 11.59 -2.97 -0.98
N ILE A 21 12.43 -1.96 -1.15
CA ILE A 21 13.86 -2.12 -0.93
C ILE A 21 13.97 -2.42 0.56
N ALA A 22 14.21 -3.68 0.90
CA ALA A 22 14.40 -4.07 2.29
C ALA A 22 15.54 -3.21 2.86
N PRO A 23 15.30 -2.43 3.93
CA PRO A 23 16.41 -1.75 4.59
C PRO A 23 17.36 -2.84 5.06
N LYS A 24 18.61 -2.83 4.58
CA LYS A 24 19.68 -3.68 5.12
C LYS A 24 19.85 -3.35 6.60
N LYS A 25 19.16 -4.06 7.49
CA LYS A 25 19.46 -4.04 8.93
C LYS A 25 19.51 -5.47 9.46
N GLN A 26 20.70 -5.78 9.96
CA GLN A 26 21.07 -6.97 10.71
C GLN A 26 20.09 -7.19 11.87
N GLY A 27 19.50 -8.39 11.92
CA GLY A 27 19.03 -9.05 13.13
C GLY A 27 17.91 -8.38 13.93
N SER A 28 16.66 -8.79 13.69
CA SER A 28 15.69 -9.11 14.76
C SER A 28 14.38 -9.66 14.17
N THR A 29 14.27 -10.99 14.16
CA THR A 29 13.10 -11.83 14.46
C THR A 29 11.68 -11.24 14.25
N SER A 30 11.20 -11.22 13.01
CA SER A 30 9.80 -11.58 12.71
C SER A 30 9.78 -12.21 11.33
N THR A 31 9.71 -13.54 11.27
CA THR A 31 9.70 -14.30 10.02
C THR A 31 8.58 -13.79 9.12
N PRO A 32 8.86 -13.21 7.94
CA PRO A 32 7.83 -12.87 6.99
C PRO A 32 7.00 -14.11 6.70
N LYS A 33 5.67 -14.01 6.76
CA LYS A 33 4.84 -15.09 6.25
C LYS A 33 5.11 -15.20 4.75
N THR A 34 5.82 -16.25 4.40
CA THR A 34 6.37 -16.44 3.06
C THR A 34 5.56 -17.52 2.36
N GLY A 35 5.08 -17.22 1.16
CA GLY A 35 4.41 -18.16 0.29
C GLY A 35 5.36 -19.18 -0.33
N PRO A 36 4.82 -20.22 -0.97
CA PRO A 36 5.63 -21.14 -1.77
C PRO A 36 6.40 -20.35 -2.84
N GLY A 37 7.74 -20.39 -2.78
CA GLY A 37 8.63 -19.67 -3.70
C GLY A 37 9.33 -18.42 -3.14
N GLY A 38 9.26 -18.13 -1.84
CA GLY A 38 9.99 -16.99 -1.24
C GLY A 38 9.27 -15.65 -1.36
N ILE A 39 7.98 -15.67 -1.74
CA ILE A 39 7.17 -14.47 -1.94
C ILE A 39 6.60 -14.02 -0.59
N GLU A 40 6.87 -12.79 -0.19
CA GLU A 40 6.32 -12.19 1.03
C GLU A 40 4.83 -11.86 0.86
N TRP A 41 4.00 -12.33 1.81
CA TRP A 41 2.57 -12.08 1.80
C TRP A 41 2.24 -10.65 2.23
N ARG A 42 1.40 -10.00 1.42
CA ARG A 42 1.04 -8.59 1.56
C ARG A 42 -0.47 -8.41 1.46
N VAL A 43 -0.95 -7.36 2.12
CA VAL A 43 -2.36 -6.93 2.09
C VAL A 43 -2.47 -5.69 1.21
N LEU A 44 -3.40 -5.70 0.26
CA LEU A 44 -3.71 -4.52 -0.55
C LEU A 44 -4.90 -3.79 0.06
N VAL A 45 -4.66 -2.63 0.63
CA VAL A 45 -5.67 -1.76 1.19
C VAL A 45 -6.07 -0.72 0.13
N VAL A 46 -7.35 -0.65 -0.20
CA VAL A 46 -7.88 0.25 -1.23
C VAL A 46 -9.01 1.10 -0.68
N ASP A 47 -9.25 2.25 -1.30
CA ASP A 47 -10.46 3.03 -1.09
C ASP A 47 -11.55 2.69 -2.14
N LYS A 48 -12.69 3.38 -2.08
CA LYS A 48 -13.81 3.13 -3.01
C LYS A 48 -13.42 3.34 -4.48
N LEU A 49 -12.54 4.30 -4.77
CA LEU A 49 -12.08 4.59 -6.12
C LEU A 49 -11.05 3.55 -6.59
N GLY A 50 -10.03 3.29 -5.77
CA GLY A 50 -8.99 2.28 -5.99
C GLY A 50 -9.57 0.89 -6.18
N MET A 51 -10.58 0.50 -5.38
CA MET A 51 -11.30 -0.75 -5.54
C MET A 51 -11.94 -0.86 -6.94
N ARG A 52 -12.55 0.22 -7.45
CA ARG A 52 -13.13 0.24 -8.81
C ARG A 52 -12.06 0.16 -9.89
N MET A 53 -10.89 0.78 -9.69
CA MET A 53 -9.78 0.72 -10.65
C MET A 53 -9.17 -0.68 -10.72
N VAL A 54 -8.86 -1.27 -9.55
CA VAL A 54 -8.27 -2.61 -9.44
C VAL A 54 -9.24 -3.65 -10.01
N SER A 55 -10.52 -3.62 -9.61
CA SER A 55 -11.52 -4.56 -10.12
C SER A 55 -11.81 -4.42 -11.62
N ALA A 56 -11.62 -3.23 -12.21
CA ALA A 56 -11.84 -3.00 -13.64
C ALA A 56 -10.68 -3.45 -14.52
N CYS A 57 -9.44 -3.45 -14.00
CA CYS A 57 -8.23 -3.61 -14.81
C CYS A 57 -7.37 -4.82 -14.42
N THR A 58 -7.58 -5.41 -13.24
CA THR A 58 -6.75 -6.48 -12.70
C THR A 58 -7.61 -7.63 -12.19
N LYS A 59 -7.19 -8.87 -12.41
CA LYS A 59 -7.91 -10.05 -11.89
C LYS A 59 -7.33 -10.49 -10.56
N MET A 60 -8.17 -11.06 -9.69
CA MET A 60 -7.76 -11.52 -8.35
C MET A 60 -6.59 -12.53 -8.39
N HIS A 61 -6.52 -13.37 -9.41
CA HIS A 61 -5.42 -14.34 -9.55
C HIS A 61 -4.09 -13.69 -9.93
N GLU A 62 -4.10 -12.57 -10.68
CA GLU A 62 -2.88 -11.87 -11.08
C GLU A 62 -2.23 -11.20 -9.88
N ILE A 63 -3.03 -10.55 -9.03
CA ILE A 63 -2.51 -9.95 -7.79
C ILE A 63 -2.08 -10.99 -6.77
N SER A 64 -2.80 -12.12 -6.70
CA SER A 64 -2.47 -13.22 -5.79
C SER A 64 -1.15 -13.90 -6.16
N ALA A 65 -0.87 -14.04 -7.46
CA ALA A 65 0.40 -14.57 -7.95
C ALA A 65 1.61 -13.72 -7.53
N GLU A 66 1.41 -12.42 -7.30
CA GLU A 66 2.45 -11.47 -6.88
C GLU A 66 2.56 -11.33 -5.35
N GLY A 67 1.86 -12.18 -4.59
CA GLY A 67 1.94 -12.21 -3.12
C GLY A 67 0.91 -11.37 -2.39
N ILE A 68 -0.08 -10.79 -3.08
CA ILE A 68 -1.21 -10.12 -2.41
C ILE A 68 -2.22 -11.19 -2.00
N THR A 69 -2.29 -11.46 -0.69
CA THR A 69 -3.19 -12.50 -0.16
C THR A 69 -4.58 -11.97 0.13
N LEU A 70 -4.73 -10.67 0.35
CA LEU A 70 -5.98 -10.05 0.76
C LEU A 70 -6.13 -8.66 0.14
N VAL A 71 -7.36 -8.32 -0.25
CA VAL A 71 -7.73 -6.97 -0.69
C VAL A 71 -8.79 -6.44 0.27
N GLU A 72 -8.49 -5.36 0.99
CA GLU A 72 -9.35 -4.78 2.01
C GLU A 72 -9.75 -3.34 1.67
N ASP A 73 -10.92 -2.92 2.16
CA ASP A 73 -11.40 -1.54 2.05
C ASP A 73 -10.95 -0.75 3.28
N ILE A 74 -10.28 0.38 3.08
CA ILE A 74 -9.76 1.24 4.16
C ILE A 74 -10.87 1.76 5.10
N ASN A 75 -12.09 1.93 4.58
CA ASN A 75 -13.23 2.47 5.33
C ASN A 75 -13.96 1.41 6.16
N LYS A 76 -13.64 0.13 5.97
CA LYS A 76 -14.24 -0.97 6.73
C LYS A 76 -13.41 -1.31 7.96
N LYS A 77 -14.08 -1.89 8.96
CA LYS A 77 -13.40 -2.49 10.11
C LYS A 77 -12.61 -3.71 9.61
N ARG A 78 -11.29 -3.66 9.80
CA ARG A 78 -10.31 -4.65 9.38
C ARG A 78 -9.66 -5.27 10.61
N GLU A 79 -9.12 -6.47 10.48
CA GLU A 79 -8.41 -7.14 11.58
C GLU A 79 -6.93 -6.74 11.58
N PRO A 80 -6.33 -6.47 12.75
CA PRO A 80 -4.91 -6.13 12.83
C PRO A 80 -4.06 -7.34 12.47
N LEU A 81 -3.23 -7.20 11.43
CA LEU A 81 -2.31 -8.20 10.91
C LEU A 81 -0.86 -7.69 11.00
N PRO A 82 -0.29 -7.57 12.23
CA PRO A 82 1.05 -6.98 12.43
C PRO A 82 2.21 -7.83 11.90
N THR A 83 1.92 -9.00 11.31
CA THR A 83 2.92 -9.90 10.69
C THR A 83 3.01 -9.73 9.17
N MET A 84 2.12 -8.94 8.58
CA MET A 84 2.04 -8.71 7.14
C MET A 84 2.30 -7.24 6.82
N ASP A 85 2.82 -7.00 5.62
CA ASP A 85 2.97 -5.66 5.09
C ASP A 85 1.73 -5.25 4.31
N ALA A 86 1.37 -3.96 4.39
CA ALA A 86 0.23 -3.41 3.68
C ALA A 86 0.66 -2.43 2.59
N ILE A 87 0.03 -2.58 1.43
CA ILE A 87 0.12 -1.67 0.30
C ILE A 87 -1.19 -0.89 0.25
N TYR A 88 -1.13 0.41 0.50
CA TYR A 88 -2.26 1.32 0.44
C TYR A 88 -2.32 1.96 -0.94
N LEU A 89 -3.36 1.65 -1.72
CA LEU A 89 -3.69 2.36 -2.95
C LEU A 89 -4.95 3.18 -2.71
N ILE A 90 -4.76 4.44 -2.32
CA ILE A 90 -5.84 5.31 -1.83
C ILE A 90 -5.84 6.65 -2.55
N THR A 91 -7.00 7.30 -2.62
CA THR A 91 -7.10 8.69 -3.05
C THR A 91 -6.56 9.60 -1.93
N PRO A 92 -5.85 10.70 -2.26
CA PRO A 92 -5.41 11.70 -1.28
C PRO A 92 -6.62 12.50 -0.76
N SER A 93 -7.55 11.80 -0.11
CA SER A 93 -8.74 12.35 0.54
C SER A 93 -8.52 12.35 2.05
N ASP A 94 -9.13 13.32 2.72
CA ASP A 94 -8.97 13.50 4.17
C ASP A 94 -9.48 12.26 4.94
N GLU A 95 -10.58 11.64 4.47
CA GLU A 95 -11.12 10.41 5.05
C GLU A 95 -10.12 9.24 4.94
N SER A 96 -9.53 9.03 3.75
CA SER A 96 -8.58 7.94 3.51
C SER A 96 -7.27 8.15 4.27
N VAL A 97 -6.75 9.39 4.29
CA VAL A 97 -5.53 9.73 5.01
C VAL A 97 -5.74 9.61 6.52
N ARG A 98 -6.87 10.07 7.08
CA ARG A 98 -7.19 9.87 8.50
C ARG A 98 -7.36 8.40 8.85
N ALA A 99 -7.95 7.60 7.97
CA ALA A 99 -8.03 6.15 8.18
C ALA A 99 -6.64 5.50 8.20
N LEU A 100 -5.75 5.89 7.28
CA LEU A 100 -4.36 5.45 7.28
C LEU A 100 -3.63 5.86 8.58
N ILE A 101 -3.79 7.11 9.03
CA ILE A 101 -3.15 7.57 10.28
C ILE A 101 -3.66 6.76 11.47
N ARG A 102 -4.97 6.48 11.55
CA ARG A 102 -5.58 5.65 12.61
C ARG A 102 -5.02 4.23 12.66
N ASP A 103 -4.68 3.65 11.52
CA ASP A 103 -4.07 2.30 11.45
C ASP A 103 -2.69 2.23 12.14
N PHE A 104 -1.97 3.35 12.18
CA PHE A 104 -0.62 3.47 12.76
C PHE A 104 -0.55 4.40 13.98
N GLU A 105 -1.70 4.88 14.47
CA GLU A 105 -1.79 5.81 15.60
C GLU A 105 -1.28 5.18 16.91
N ASN A 106 -1.44 3.85 17.07
CA ASN A 106 -0.98 3.12 18.24
C ASN A 106 0.27 2.26 17.93
N PRO A 107 1.48 2.69 18.32
CA PRO A 107 2.72 1.95 18.05
C PRO A 107 2.79 0.58 18.72
N ALA A 108 2.03 0.37 19.81
CA ALA A 108 2.02 -0.90 20.53
C ALA A 108 1.15 -1.98 19.85
N ARG A 109 0.22 -1.56 18.99
CA ARG A 109 -0.70 -2.44 18.25
C ARG A 109 -0.91 -1.92 16.83
N PRO A 110 0.13 -1.90 15.99
CA PRO A 110 0.00 -1.44 14.62
C PRO A 110 -0.90 -2.40 13.83
N MET A 111 -1.66 -1.84 12.89
CA MET A 111 -2.53 -2.60 11.99
C MET A 111 -1.74 -3.58 11.11
N TYR A 112 -0.59 -3.12 10.61
CA TYR A 112 0.31 -3.87 9.73
C TYR A 112 1.76 -3.57 10.12
N ARG A 113 2.71 -4.40 9.66
CA ARG A 113 4.14 -4.24 9.98
C ARG A 113 4.75 -3.02 9.27
N TYR A 114 4.47 -2.87 7.98
CA TYR A 114 4.88 -1.73 7.16
C TYR A 114 3.71 -1.21 6.31
N ALA A 115 3.74 0.09 5.99
CA ALA A 115 2.77 0.75 5.12
C ALA A 115 3.47 1.27 3.86
N HIS A 116 3.06 0.79 2.69
CA HIS A 116 3.49 1.31 1.40
C HIS A 116 2.34 2.10 0.78
N VAL A 117 2.46 3.43 0.74
CA VAL A 117 1.34 4.31 0.36
C VAL A 117 1.52 4.81 -1.06
N PHE A 118 0.53 4.54 -1.90
CA PHE A 118 0.41 4.96 -3.29
C PHE A 118 -0.87 5.79 -3.44
N PHE A 119 -0.72 7.04 -3.86
CA PHE A 119 -1.85 7.92 -4.13
C PHE A 119 -2.34 7.74 -5.56
N THR A 120 -3.67 7.65 -5.74
CA THR A 120 -4.29 7.53 -7.07
C THR A 120 -4.26 8.84 -7.87
N GLU A 121 -4.13 9.98 -7.19
CA GLU A 121 -4.11 11.32 -7.77
C GLU A 121 -2.97 12.15 -7.18
N GLY A 122 -2.59 13.23 -7.88
CA GLY A 122 -1.56 14.15 -7.41
C GLY A 122 -1.99 14.86 -6.13
N LEU A 123 -1.06 15.01 -5.18
CA LEU A 123 -1.32 15.79 -3.97
C LEU A 123 -1.49 17.26 -4.36
N LEU A 124 -2.68 17.82 -4.12
CA LEU A 124 -2.86 19.27 -4.21
C LEU A 124 -2.04 19.94 -3.11
N VAL A 125 -1.35 21.03 -3.44
CA VAL A 125 -0.43 21.78 -2.57
C VAL A 125 -0.98 22.20 -1.19
N GLY A 126 -2.31 22.14 -0.99
CA GLY A 126 -2.97 22.39 0.31
C GLY A 126 -3.04 21.19 1.28
N PHE A 127 -2.69 19.97 0.85
CA PHE A 127 -2.80 18.75 1.68
C PHE A 127 -1.67 18.57 2.71
N SER A 128 -0.64 19.42 2.67
CA SER A 128 0.56 19.30 3.51
C SER A 128 0.32 19.55 5.01
N GLY A 129 -0.86 20.08 5.41
CA GLY A 129 -1.13 20.47 6.80
C GLY A 129 -1.62 19.34 7.72
N HIS A 130 -2.06 18.20 7.17
CA HIS A 130 -2.68 17.12 7.96
C HIS A 130 -1.94 15.77 7.89
N ILE A 131 -0.92 15.68 7.03
CA ILE A 131 -0.08 14.49 6.92
C ILE A 131 1.12 14.68 7.84
N PRO A 132 1.28 13.89 8.92
CA PRO A 132 2.44 14.01 9.79
C PRO A 132 3.71 13.81 8.96
N MET A 133 4.72 14.66 9.20
CA MET A 133 6.01 14.71 8.47
C MET A 133 6.68 13.33 8.28
N LEU A 134 6.36 12.37 9.14
CA LEU A 134 6.84 10.98 9.09
C LEU A 134 6.39 10.21 7.84
N ILE A 135 5.20 10.50 7.31
CA ILE A 135 4.73 9.89 6.05
C ILE A 135 5.42 10.58 4.87
N PHE A 136 5.67 11.89 4.97
CA PHE A 136 6.45 12.64 3.98
C PHE A 136 7.89 12.13 3.87
N THR A 137 8.53 11.71 4.96
CA THR A 137 9.88 11.11 4.86
C THR A 137 9.91 9.76 4.15
N SER A 138 8.79 9.04 4.01
CA SER A 138 8.76 7.80 3.20
C SER A 138 8.23 8.03 1.78
N ILE A 139 7.32 9.01 1.58
CA ILE A 139 6.73 9.34 0.28
C ILE A 139 7.63 10.29 -0.53
N CYS A 140 8.30 11.25 0.13
CA CYS A 140 9.22 12.20 -0.50
C CYS A 140 10.59 11.57 -0.77
N PHE A 141 11.06 10.62 0.04
CA PHE A 141 12.29 9.85 -0.28
C PHE A 141 12.14 8.98 -1.53
N TYR A 142 10.93 8.50 -1.85
CA TYR A 142 10.72 7.71 -3.07
C TYR A 142 10.39 8.53 -4.32
N THR A 143 10.08 9.82 -4.19
CA THR A 143 9.69 10.66 -5.35
C THR A 143 10.67 11.79 -5.67
N TRP A 144 11.70 12.02 -4.85
CA TRP A 144 12.70 13.08 -5.08
C TRP A 144 14.14 12.58 -5.33
N GLU A 145 14.42 11.29 -5.25
CA GLU A 145 15.79 10.75 -5.43
C GLU A 145 16.03 9.99 -6.75
N THR A 146 15.18 10.22 -7.74
CA THR A 146 15.47 9.86 -9.14
C THR A 146 15.02 10.98 -10.07
N TYR A 147 15.72 12.12 -10.00
CA TYR A 147 16.00 12.98 -11.15
C TYR A 147 17.32 13.71 -10.92
#